data_AF-A0A644X6C6-F1
#
_entry.id   AF-A0A644X6C6-F1
#
_cell.length_a   1.000
_cell.length_b   1.000
_cell.length_c   1.000
_cell.angle_alpha   90.00
_cell.angle_beta   90.00
_cell.angle_gamma   90.00
#
_symmetry.space_group_name_H-M   'P 1'
#
loop_
_entity.id
_entity.type
_entity.pdbx_description
1 polymer ?
#
loop_
_entity_poly.entity_id
_entity_poly.type
_entity_poly.pdbx_seq_one_letter_code
_entity_poly.pdbx_strand_id
1 'polypeptide(L)' 'MSKMQEMLEEAIEKFGLSDIATLRLSEKRDEEIAVEQKQIYRLYKEQSI' A
#
# COMPACT_ATOMS: atom_id res chain seq x y z
N MET A 1 9.40 2.35 -6.83
CA MET A 1 8.10 2.50 -6.16
C MET A 1 8.24 1.95 -4.74
N SER A 2 7.17 1.79 -3.95
CA SER A 2 7.24 0.90 -2.78
C SER A 2 7.61 -0.50 -3.27
N LYS A 3 8.48 -1.21 -2.55
CA LYS A 3 8.81 -2.61 -2.85
C LYS A 3 7.55 -3.50 -2.80
N MET A 4 6.59 -3.18 -1.94
CA MET A 4 5.30 -3.87 -1.86
C MET A 4 4.47 -3.65 -3.13
N GLN A 5 4.49 -2.42 -3.67
CA GLN A 5 3.80 -2.10 -4.92
C GLN A 5 4.39 -2.89 -6.10
N GLU A 6 5.71 -2.98 -6.21
CA GLU A 6 6.38 -3.77 -7.26
C GLU A 6 6.02 -5.26 -7.16
N MET A 7 5.99 -5.82 -5.94
CA MET A 7 5.59 -7.20 -5.72
C MET A 7 4.11 -7.45 -6.05
N LEU A 8 3.24 -6.48 -5.74
CA LEU A 8 1.81 -6.58 -6.06
C LEU A 8 1.58 -6.56 -7.58
N GLU A 9 2.24 -5.66 -8.30
CA GLU A 9 2.16 -5.59 -9.77
C GLU A 9 2.65 -6.89 -10.41
N GLU A 10 3.77 -7.43 -9.97
CA GLU A 10 4.28 -8.72 -10.44
C GLU A 10 3.30 -9.87 -10.15
N ALA A 11 2.64 -9.86 -8.98
CA ALA A 11 1.65 -10.87 -8.63
C ALA A 11 0.37 -10.77 -9.49
N ILE A 12 -0.08 -9.55 -9.79
CA ILE A 12 -1.20 -9.31 -10.71
C ILE A 12 -0.88 -9.85 -12.09
N GLU A 13 0.32 -9.59 -12.61
CA GLU A 13 0.76 -10.08 -13.93
C GLU A 13 0.84 -11.61 -14.00
N LYS A 14 1.34 -12.26 -12.94
CA LYS A 14 1.59 -13.71 -12.93
C LYS A 14 0.38 -14.54 -12.56
N PHE A 15 -0.43 -14.08 -11.62
CA PHE A 15 -1.47 -14.89 -10.97
C PHE A 15 -2.87 -14.29 -11.14
N GLY A 16 -2.97 -13.01 -11.51
CA GLY A 16 -4.23 -12.30 -11.66
C GLY A 16 -4.79 -11.75 -10.35
N LEU A 17 -5.88 -10.99 -10.47
CA LEU A 17 -6.47 -10.22 -9.37
C LEU A 17 -7.17 -11.07 -8.31
N SER A 18 -7.62 -12.26 -8.65
CA SER A 18 -8.38 -13.15 -7.75
C SER A 18 -7.49 -14.18 -7.04
N ASP A 19 -6.19 -14.20 -7.32
CA ASP A 19 -5.27 -15.09 -6.63
C ASP A 19 -5.06 -14.68 -5.17
N ILE A 20 -4.95 -15.67 -4.29
CA ILE A 20 -4.82 -15.43 -2.85
C ILE A 20 -3.54 -14.69 -2.46
N ALA A 21 -2.44 -14.89 -3.21
CA ALA A 21 -1.20 -14.16 -2.97
C ALA A 21 -1.35 -12.69 -3.41
N THR A 22 -1.99 -12.44 -4.54
CA THR A 22 -2.29 -11.08 -5.01
C THR A 22 -3.18 -10.33 -4.02
N LEU A 23 -4.25 -10.96 -3.52
CA LEU A 23 -5.14 -10.37 -2.53
C LEU A 23 -4.40 -10.00 -1.24
N ARG A 24 -3.56 -10.91 -0.72
CA ARG A 24 -2.75 -10.65 0.49
C ARG A 24 -1.73 -9.53 0.29
N LEU A 25 -1.15 -9.40 -0.90
CA LEU A 25 -0.24 -8.30 -1.21
C LEU A 25 -1.00 -6.96 -1.30
N SER A 26 -2.22 -6.98 -1.84
CA SER A 26 -3.11 -5.81 -1.87
C SER A 26 -3.42 -5.32 -0.45
N GLU A 27 -3.85 -6.22 0.44
CA GLU A 27 -4.14 -5.90 1.85
C GLU A 27 -2.93 -5.25 2.54
N LYS A 28 -1.73 -5.79 2.33
CA LYS A 28 -0.50 -5.20 2.88
C LYS A 28 -0.19 -3.82 2.31
N ARG A 29 -0.45 -3.60 1.03
CA ARG A 29 -0.24 -2.27 0.43
C ARG A 29 -1.22 -1.25 0.98
N ASP A 30 -2.46 -1.65 1.25
CA ASP A 30 -3.45 -0.79 1.89
C ASP A 30 -3.01 -0.37 3.29
N GLU A 31 -2.43 -1.27 4.08
CA GLU A 31 -1.85 -0.95 5.39
C GLU A 31 -0.71 0.07 5.29
N GLU A 32 0.22 -0.09 4.34
CA GLU A 32 1.30 0.88 4.11
C GLU A 32 0.74 2.27 3.78
N ILE A 33 -0.24 2.34 2.88
CA ILE A 33 -0.89 3.59 2.49
C ILE A 33 -1.57 4.25 3.69
N ALA A 34 -2.28 3.48 4.52
CA ALA A 34 -2.95 4.02 5.72
C ALA A 34 -1.93 4.63 6.71
N VAL A 35 -0.76 4.01 6.86
CA VAL A 35 0.33 4.55 7.70
C VAL A 35 0.90 5.84 7.10
N GLU A 36 1.20 5.84 5.80
CA GLU A 36 1.69 7.02 5.07
C GLU A 36 0.70 8.20 5.21
N GLN A 37 -0.60 7.95 4.99
CA GLN A 37 -1.65 8.97 5.13
C GLN A 37 -1.75 9.52 6.55
N LYS A 38 -1.62 8.66 7.57
CA LYS A 38 -1.64 9.09 8.98
C LYS A 38 -0.45 10.00 9.30
N GLN A 39 0.74 9.70 8.77
CA GLN A 39 1.92 10.55 8.94
C GLN A 39 1.73 11.90 8.24
N ILE A 40 1.25 11.90 7.00
CA ILE A 40 0.94 13.13 6.25
C ILE A 40 -0.06 14.00 7.03
N TYR A 41 -1.12 13.41 7.57
CA TYR A 41 -2.10 14.12 8.37
C TYR A 41 -1.50 14.71 9.65
N ARG A 42 -0.64 13.97 10.36
CA ARG A 42 0.07 14.47 11.54
C ARG A 42 0.91 15.69 11.19
N LEU A 43 1.72 15.62 10.12
CA LEU A 43 2.57 16.73 9.69
C LEU A 43 1.74 17.96 9.31
N TYR A 44 0.64 17.77 8.57
CA TYR A 44 -0.30 18.84 8.25
C TYR A 44 -0.85 19.51 9.51
N LYS A 45 -1.29 18.71 10.49
CA LYS A 45 -1.83 19.23 11.75
C LYS A 45 -0.78 19.98 12.57
N GLU A 46 0.45 19.46 12.64
CA GLU A 46 1.56 20.10 13.36
C GLU A 46 2.02 21.41 12.71
N GLN A 47 1.93 21.54 11.39
CA GLN A 47 2.24 22.79 10.66
C GLN A 47 1.08 23.81 10.68
N SER A 48 -0.12 23.40 11.05
CA SER A 48 -1.32 24.25 11.10
C SER A 48 -1.57 24.86 12.49
N ILE A 49 -0.64 24.68 13.43
CA ILE A 49 -0.64 25.23 14.80
C ILE A 49 0.55 26.18 14.93
#